data_AF-A0AAE2QXM1-F1
#
_entry.id   AF-A0AAE2QXM1-F1
#
_cell.length_a   1.000
_cell.length_b   1.000
_cell.length_c   1.000
_cell.angle_alpha   90.00
_cell.angle_beta   90.00
_cell.angle_gamma   90.00
#
_symmetry.space_group_name_H-M   'P 1'
#
loop_
_entity.id
_entity.type
_entity.pdbx_description
1 polymer ?
#
loop_
_entity_poly.entity_id
_entity_poly.type
_entity_poly.pdbx_seq_one_letter_code
_entity_poly.pdbx_strand_id
1 'polypeptide(L)'
;MALVPASFKVPTTLVTDSFCLRPLTIHDIVRDYDAVMTSQPELWQRFSEPWSWPAANLSLEQDLIDLAWHQKEAQRRQSFAYAVMNLEATQQVGCVYVDPPLNPGYEASVWYWVRTSELSSGLEEHLGGAIRQWIEADWPFHRVEYPGREA
;
A
#
# COMPACT_ATOMS: atom_id res chain seq x y z
N MET A 1 -13.54 11.07 -7.58
CA MET A 1 -14.03 10.29 -8.75
C MET A 1 -13.65 8.84 -8.54
N ALA A 2 -14.35 7.86 -9.11
CA ALA A 2 -13.90 6.47 -9.02
C ALA A 2 -12.67 6.25 -9.93
N LEU A 3 -11.68 5.51 -9.44
CA LEU A 3 -10.43 5.19 -10.14
C LEU A 3 -10.64 4.10 -11.21
N VAL A 4 -11.56 3.18 -10.96
CA VAL A 4 -11.83 2.02 -11.82
C VAL A 4 -13.32 1.94 -12.22
N PRO A 5 -13.66 1.41 -13.41
CA PRO A 5 -15.04 1.27 -13.87
C PRO A 5 -15.91 0.50 -12.87
N ALA A 6 -17.20 0.80 -12.76
CA ALA A 6 -18.09 0.14 -11.80
C ALA A 6 -18.20 -1.38 -11.99
N SER A 7 -18.02 -1.87 -13.22
CA SER A 7 -18.05 -3.30 -13.58
C SER A 7 -16.75 -4.05 -13.25
N PHE A 8 -15.65 -3.33 -12.99
CA PHE A 8 -14.35 -3.95 -12.70
C PHE A 8 -14.37 -4.63 -11.33
N LYS A 9 -13.93 -5.89 -11.27
CA LYS A 9 -13.80 -6.63 -10.02
C LYS A 9 -12.43 -6.33 -9.42
N VAL A 10 -12.42 -5.52 -8.37
CA VAL A 10 -11.18 -5.15 -7.68
C VAL A 10 -10.56 -6.42 -7.07
N PRO A 11 -9.28 -6.73 -7.36
CA PRO A 11 -8.64 -7.91 -6.79
C PRO A 11 -8.62 -7.83 -5.27
N THR A 12 -9.00 -8.91 -4.59
CA THR A 12 -9.03 -8.94 -3.12
C THR A 12 -7.86 -9.70 -2.51
N THR A 13 -7.00 -10.28 -3.34
CA THR A 13 -5.81 -10.98 -2.87
C THR A 13 -4.74 -11.08 -3.96
N LEU A 14 -3.48 -11.16 -3.50
CA LEU A 14 -2.33 -11.62 -4.28
C LEU A 14 -1.48 -12.45 -3.31
N VAL A 15 -1.12 -13.67 -3.68
CA VAL A 15 -0.31 -14.57 -2.84
C VAL A 15 0.96 -14.92 -3.59
N THR A 16 2.11 -14.76 -2.94
CA THR A 16 3.42 -15.20 -3.43
C THR A 16 3.98 -16.31 -2.54
N ASP A 17 5.22 -16.72 -2.80
CA ASP A 17 5.97 -17.63 -1.92
C ASP A 17 6.53 -16.96 -0.66
N SER A 18 6.30 -15.64 -0.51
CA SER A 18 6.92 -14.82 0.54
C SER A 18 5.90 -13.98 1.32
N PHE A 19 4.79 -13.56 0.70
CA PHE A 19 3.77 -12.72 1.36
C PHE A 19 2.36 -12.91 0.75
N CYS A 20 1.36 -12.31 1.39
CA CYS A 20 -0.01 -12.21 0.89
C CYS A 20 -0.49 -10.75 0.99
N LEU A 21 -1.09 -10.23 -0.07
CA LEU A 21 -1.84 -8.97 -0.05
C LEU A 21 -3.32 -9.27 0.18
N ARG A 22 -3.96 -8.39 0.94
CA ARG A 22 -5.41 -8.28 1.03
C ARG A 22 -5.80 -6.84 1.34
N PRO A 23 -7.06 -6.42 1.06
CA PRO A 23 -7.53 -5.09 1.42
C PRO A 23 -7.22 -4.76 2.88
N LEU A 24 -6.69 -3.56 3.09
CA LEU A 24 -6.45 -2.98 4.40
C LEU A 24 -7.78 -2.53 5.02
N THR A 25 -7.96 -2.80 6.31
CA THR A 25 -9.21 -2.52 7.02
C THR A 25 -8.93 -1.94 8.41
N ILE A 26 -9.95 -1.36 9.04
CA ILE A 26 -9.87 -0.89 10.43
C ILE A 26 -9.49 -2.00 11.43
N HIS A 27 -9.66 -3.28 11.08
CA HIS A 27 -9.30 -4.41 11.95
C HIS A 27 -7.80 -4.69 11.96
N ASP A 28 -7.03 -4.02 11.11
CA ASP A 28 -5.58 -4.14 11.02
C ASP A 28 -4.84 -3.20 11.98
N ILE A 29 -5.57 -2.31 12.66
CA ILE A 29 -5.03 -1.20 13.45
C ILE A 29 -3.84 -1.56 14.34
N VAL A 30 -3.88 -2.69 15.05
CA VAL A 30 -2.75 -3.08 15.92
C VAL A 30 -1.51 -3.46 15.12
N ARG A 31 -1.68 -4.15 13.99
CA ARG A 31 -0.56 -4.62 13.14
C ARG A 31 -0.02 -3.51 12.25
N ASP A 32 -0.90 -2.67 11.73
CA ASP A 32 -0.56 -1.52 10.89
C ASP A 32 0.21 -0.48 11.71
N TYR A 33 -0.35 -0.03 12.83
CA TYR A 33 0.32 0.89 13.74
C TYR A 33 1.70 0.39 14.18
N ASP A 34 1.81 -0.88 14.54
CA ASP A 34 3.10 -1.49 14.86
C ASP A 34 4.07 -1.46 13.67
N ALA A 35 3.61 -1.76 12.45
CA ALA A 35 4.42 -1.72 11.23
C ALA A 35 4.90 -0.30 10.92
N VAL A 36 3.98 0.67 10.96
CA VAL A 36 4.23 2.08 10.67
C VAL A 36 5.17 2.67 11.69
N MET A 37 4.90 2.50 12.99
CA MET A 37 5.69 3.14 14.05
C MET A 37 7.07 2.53 14.21
N THR A 38 7.22 1.22 14.01
CA THR A 38 8.55 0.58 14.02
C THR A 38 9.39 0.92 12.79
N SER A 39 8.74 1.37 11.71
CA SER A 39 9.39 1.78 10.45
C SER A 39 9.36 3.30 10.24
N GLN A 40 8.96 4.07 11.25
CA GLN A 40 8.65 5.49 11.11
C GLN A 40 9.83 6.31 10.57
N PRO A 41 11.09 6.12 11.02
CA PRO A 41 12.21 6.90 10.51
C PRO A 41 12.43 6.70 9.00
N GLU A 42 12.38 5.44 8.52
CA GLU A 42 12.55 5.09 7.11
C GLU A 42 11.36 5.58 6.27
N LEU A 43 10.14 5.40 6.77
CA LEU A 43 8.93 5.87 6.08
C LEU A 43 8.90 7.40 5.99
N TRP A 44 9.29 8.10 7.05
CA TRP A 44 9.36 9.56 7.07
C TRP A 44 10.33 10.10 6.00
N GLN A 45 11.51 9.49 5.85
CA GLN A 45 12.47 9.90 4.82
C GLN A 45 11.87 9.84 3.41
N ARG A 46 10.95 8.90 3.17
CA ARG A 46 10.37 8.66 1.85
C ARG A 46 9.07 9.41 1.60
N PHE A 47 8.28 9.66 2.63
CA PHE A 47 6.88 10.03 2.50
C PHE A 47 6.52 11.35 3.21
N SER A 48 7.46 11.97 3.92
CA SER A 48 7.23 13.25 4.62
C SER A 48 7.03 14.44 3.69
N GLU A 49 7.81 14.56 2.61
CA GLU A 49 7.67 15.66 1.65
C GLU A 49 6.29 15.67 0.95
N PRO A 50 5.78 14.53 0.43
CA PRO A 50 4.47 14.52 -0.22
C PRO A 50 3.28 14.56 0.76
N TRP A 51 3.39 13.97 1.97
CA TRP A 51 2.20 13.75 2.82
C TRP A 51 2.37 14.08 4.30
N SER A 52 3.56 14.50 4.73
CA SER A 52 3.86 14.70 6.17
C SER A 52 3.55 13.43 7.00
N TRP A 53 3.78 12.25 6.43
CA TRP A 53 3.47 10.95 7.03
C TRP A 53 4.69 10.01 7.05
N PRO A 54 4.84 9.14 8.09
CA PRO A 54 4.08 9.12 9.33
C PRO A 54 4.69 10.08 10.35
N ALA A 55 3.87 10.92 10.98
CA ALA A 55 4.36 11.80 12.04
C ALA A 55 4.98 11.00 13.20
N ALA A 56 6.08 11.50 13.79
CA ALA A 56 6.76 10.81 14.89
C ALA A 56 5.87 10.59 16.14
N ASN A 57 4.80 11.38 16.27
CA ASN A 57 3.81 11.29 17.33
C ASN A 57 2.45 10.74 16.83
N LEU A 58 2.43 10.01 15.70
CA LEU A 58 1.23 9.34 15.22
C LEU A 58 0.68 8.42 16.33
N SER A 59 -0.58 8.64 16.70
CA SER A 59 -1.27 7.86 17.72
C SER A 59 -2.02 6.70 17.09
N LEU A 60 -2.30 5.67 17.88
CA LEU A 60 -3.15 4.55 17.46
C LEU A 60 -4.54 5.02 17.00
N GLU A 61 -5.08 6.10 17.60
CA GLU A 61 -6.37 6.66 17.18
C GLU A 61 -6.27 7.36 15.82
N GLN A 62 -5.19 8.11 15.56
CA GLN A 62 -4.99 8.76 14.27
C GLN A 62 -4.76 7.74 13.16
N ASP A 63 -3.99 6.69 13.44
CA ASP A 63 -3.79 5.59 12.50
C ASP A 63 -5.11 4.87 12.18
N LEU A 64 -5.98 4.68 13.18
CA LEU A 64 -7.33 4.12 12.96
C LEU A 64 -8.17 5.02 12.04
N ILE A 65 -8.05 6.34 12.17
CA ILE A 65 -8.72 7.31 11.29
C ILE A 65 -8.20 7.16 9.85
N ASP A 66 -6.90 7.01 9.66
CA ASP A 66 -6.27 6.80 8.36
C ASP A 66 -6.75 5.48 7.73
N LEU A 67 -6.78 4.38 8.50
CA LEU A 67 -7.33 3.10 8.05
C LEU A 67 -8.82 3.18 7.69
N ALA A 68 -9.62 3.89 8.49
CA ALA A 68 -11.03 4.10 8.21
C ALA A 68 -11.23 4.91 6.91
N TRP A 69 -10.36 5.89 6.65
CA TRP A 69 -10.35 6.65 5.42
C TRP A 69 -10.04 5.75 4.22
N HIS A 70 -8.93 4.99 4.26
CA HIS A 70 -8.57 4.06 3.19
C HIS A 70 -9.66 3.01 2.91
N GLN A 71 -10.25 2.44 3.96
CA GLN A 71 -11.36 1.51 3.82
C GLN A 71 -12.57 2.18 3.14
N LYS A 72 -12.85 3.46 3.46
CA LYS A 72 -13.94 4.21 2.84
C LYS A 72 -13.66 4.54 1.38
N GLU A 73 -12.43 4.89 1.05
CA GLU A 73 -12.01 5.14 -0.33
C GLU A 73 -12.15 3.89 -1.20
N ALA A 74 -11.76 2.72 -0.68
CA ALA A 74 -11.94 1.45 -1.36
C ALA A 74 -13.43 1.14 -1.62
N GLN A 75 -14.31 1.36 -0.63
CA GLN A 75 -15.76 1.24 -0.81
C GLN A 75 -16.31 2.18 -1.89
N ARG A 76 -15.72 3.38 -2.02
CA ARG A 76 -16.06 4.38 -3.04
C ARG A 76 -15.30 4.18 -4.36
N ARG A 77 -14.43 3.17 -4.42
CA ARG A 77 -13.55 2.85 -5.55
C ARG A 77 -12.64 4.01 -5.96
N GLN A 78 -12.17 4.80 -4.99
CA GLN A 78 -11.39 6.04 -5.23
C GLN A 78 -9.88 5.79 -5.17
N SER A 79 -9.47 4.93 -4.26
CA SER A 79 -8.11 4.41 -4.07
C SER A 79 -8.24 3.05 -3.40
N PHE A 80 -7.16 2.27 -3.40
CA PHE A 80 -7.14 0.93 -2.80
C PHE A 80 -5.86 0.71 -2.02
N ALA A 81 -5.98 0.54 -0.70
CA ALA A 81 -4.89 0.15 0.17
C ALA A 81 -4.94 -1.35 0.48
N TYR A 82 -3.78 -1.99 0.46
CA TYR A 82 -3.60 -3.41 0.77
C TYR A 82 -2.56 -3.57 1.87
N ALA A 83 -2.88 -4.37 2.87
CA ALA A 83 -1.90 -4.87 3.82
C ALA A 83 -1.03 -5.93 3.13
N VAL A 84 0.29 -5.80 3.22
CA VAL A 84 1.22 -6.87 2.89
C VAL A 84 1.43 -7.68 4.16
N MET A 85 0.93 -8.91 4.18
CA MET A 85 1.01 -9.82 5.32
C MET A 85 2.09 -10.87 5.07
N ASN A 86 2.76 -11.31 6.13
CA ASN A 86 3.50 -12.56 6.05
C ASN A 86 2.56 -13.74 5.74
N LEU A 87 3.09 -14.87 5.26
CA LEU A 87 2.27 -16.01 4.82
C LEU A 87 1.39 -16.62 5.92
N GLU A 88 1.83 -16.50 7.17
CA GLU A 88 1.08 -16.96 8.35
C GLU A 88 -0.07 -16.01 8.74
N ALA A 89 -0.18 -14.85 8.08
CA ALA A 89 -1.12 -13.78 8.39
C ALA A 89 -1.04 -13.28 9.85
N THR A 90 0.10 -13.47 10.50
CA THR A 90 0.35 -13.06 11.89
C THR A 90 0.86 -11.62 11.97
N GLN A 91 1.60 -11.16 10.95
CA GLN A 91 2.26 -9.86 10.93
C GLN A 91 2.03 -9.14 9.60
N GLN A 92 1.76 -7.84 9.67
CA GLN A 92 1.75 -6.97 8.50
C GLN A 92 3.15 -6.46 8.24
N VAL A 93 3.77 -6.87 7.14
CA VAL A 93 5.16 -6.57 6.78
C VAL A 93 5.29 -5.40 5.80
N GLY A 94 4.20 -4.74 5.44
CA GLY A 94 4.20 -3.59 4.53
C GLY A 94 2.79 -3.15 4.11
N CYS A 95 2.73 -2.20 3.20
CA CYS A 95 1.50 -1.77 2.53
C CYS A 95 1.73 -1.52 1.04
N VAL A 96 0.63 -1.61 0.28
CA VAL A 96 0.54 -1.21 -1.14
C VAL A 96 -0.66 -0.30 -1.31
N TYR A 97 -0.50 0.77 -2.08
CA TYR A 97 -1.54 1.74 -2.39
C TYR A 97 -1.66 1.88 -3.90
N VAL A 98 -2.89 1.82 -4.40
CA VAL A 98 -3.26 2.06 -5.79
C VAL A 98 -4.15 3.28 -5.82
N ASP A 99 -3.57 4.41 -6.20
CA ASP A 99 -4.15 5.74 -6.06
C ASP A 99 -4.41 6.40 -7.42
N PRO A 100 -5.24 7.46 -7.47
CA PRO A 100 -5.27 8.35 -8.62
C PRO A 100 -3.87 8.84 -9.00
N PRO A 101 -3.60 9.03 -10.30
CA PRO A 101 -2.28 9.40 -10.78
C PRO A 101 -1.87 10.77 -10.23
N LEU A 102 -0.61 10.91 -9.81
CA LEU A 102 0.00 12.18 -9.47
C LEU A 102 0.28 13.01 -10.72
N ASN A 103 0.76 12.35 -11.77
CA ASN A 103 1.23 13.02 -12.98
C ASN A 103 0.26 12.86 -14.16
N PRO A 104 0.00 13.93 -14.93
CA PRO A 104 -0.76 13.82 -16.16
C PRO A 104 -0.12 12.80 -17.12
N GLY A 105 -0.94 11.90 -17.68
CA GLY A 105 -0.48 10.87 -18.61
C GLY A 105 -0.44 9.46 -18.02
N TYR A 106 -0.55 9.32 -16.70
CA TYR A 106 -0.78 8.04 -16.03
C TYR A 106 -2.26 7.85 -15.69
N GLU A 107 -2.63 6.60 -15.41
CA GLU A 107 -3.98 6.18 -15.03
C GLU A 107 -4.07 5.83 -13.54
N ALA A 108 -2.93 5.50 -12.91
CA ALA A 108 -2.82 5.27 -11.47
C ALA A 108 -1.37 5.52 -11.01
N SER A 109 -1.21 5.88 -9.74
CA SER A 109 0.07 5.82 -9.03
C SER A 109 0.05 4.64 -8.08
N VAL A 110 1.14 3.87 -8.05
CA VAL A 110 1.28 2.74 -7.12
C VAL A 110 2.44 2.95 -6.18
N TRP A 111 2.12 2.98 -4.90
CA TRP A 111 3.05 3.12 -3.80
C TRP A 111 3.15 1.84 -3.01
N TYR A 112 4.32 1.56 -2.48
CA TYR A 112 4.50 0.42 -1.60
C TYR A 112 5.74 0.60 -0.74
N TRP A 113 5.69 -0.01 0.44
CA TRP A 113 6.79 -0.06 1.39
C TRP A 113 6.73 -1.39 2.15
N VAL A 114 7.86 -1.80 2.69
CA VAL A 114 7.96 -2.91 3.65
C VAL A 114 8.47 -2.38 4.98
N ARG A 115 8.21 -3.10 6.07
CA ARG A 115 8.76 -2.80 7.38
C ARG A 115 10.28 -2.68 7.31
N THR A 116 10.85 -1.81 8.13
CA THR A 116 12.30 -1.60 8.20
C THR A 116 13.08 -2.90 8.45
N SER A 117 12.51 -3.82 9.25
CA SER A 117 13.09 -5.15 9.49
C SER A 117 13.28 -6.01 8.24
N GLU A 118 12.50 -5.75 7.19
CA GLU A 118 12.49 -6.55 5.96
C GLU A 118 13.39 -5.97 4.87
N LEU A 119 13.92 -4.75 5.04
CA LEU A 119 14.72 -4.10 4.00
C LEU A 119 15.98 -4.88 3.63
N SER A 120 16.60 -5.56 4.60
CA SER A 120 17.81 -6.37 4.38
C SER A 120 17.53 -7.75 3.76
N SER A 121 16.26 -8.19 3.72
CA SER A 121 15.88 -9.51 3.21
C SER A 121 15.68 -9.56 1.70
N GLY A 122 15.62 -8.41 1.03
CA GLY A 122 15.22 -8.29 -0.37
C GLY A 122 13.70 -8.30 -0.60
N LEU A 123 12.89 -8.35 0.47
CA LEU A 123 11.43 -8.37 0.36
C LEU A 123 10.86 -7.18 -0.41
N GLU A 124 11.45 -5.98 -0.28
CA GLU A 124 10.97 -4.79 -0.97
C GLU A 124 11.13 -4.89 -2.50
N GLU A 125 12.24 -5.47 -2.96
CA GLU A 125 12.50 -5.71 -4.38
C GLU A 125 11.53 -6.76 -4.93
N HIS A 126 11.36 -7.87 -4.20
CA HIS A 126 10.40 -8.92 -4.54
C HIS A 126 8.96 -8.38 -4.59
N LEU A 127 8.57 -7.56 -3.61
CA LEU A 127 7.27 -6.89 -3.57
C LEU A 127 7.07 -5.98 -4.80
N GLY A 128 8.09 -5.18 -5.16
CA GLY A 128 8.03 -4.30 -6.32
C GLY A 128 7.81 -5.06 -7.64
N GLY A 129 8.52 -6.18 -7.83
CA GLY A 129 8.35 -7.06 -8.99
C GLY A 129 6.96 -7.69 -9.06
N ALA A 130 6.49 -8.25 -7.94
CA ALA A 130 5.17 -8.86 -7.84
C ALA A 130 4.03 -7.87 -8.08
N ILE A 131 4.13 -6.64 -7.55
CA ILE A 131 3.13 -5.58 -7.78
C ILE A 131 3.06 -5.21 -9.26
N ARG A 132 4.19 -5.12 -9.97
CA ARG A 132 4.19 -4.79 -11.42
C ARG A 132 3.43 -5.83 -12.22
N GLN A 133 3.75 -7.11 -11.99
CA GLN A 133 3.06 -8.22 -12.64
C GLN A 133 1.58 -8.26 -12.30
N TRP A 134 1.22 -8.03 -11.03
CA TRP A 134 -0.16 -8.01 -10.56
C TRP A 134 -0.97 -6.85 -11.17
N ILE A 135 -0.39 -5.65 -11.24
CA ILE A 135 -1.03 -4.49 -11.88
C ILE A 135 -1.23 -4.75 -13.38
N GLU A 136 -0.25 -5.32 -14.07
CA GLU A 136 -0.35 -5.63 -15.51
C GLU A 136 -1.39 -6.72 -15.80
N ALA A 137 -1.49 -7.75 -14.95
CA ALA A 137 -2.36 -8.89 -15.18
C ALA A 137 -3.81 -8.67 -14.72
N ASP A 138 -4.00 -8.04 -13.55
CA ASP A 138 -5.28 -8.06 -12.84
C ASP A 138 -5.96 -6.69 -12.78
N TRP A 139 -5.25 -5.60 -13.06
CA TRP A 139 -5.79 -4.24 -13.02
C TRP A 139 -6.05 -3.68 -14.43
N PRO A 140 -6.97 -2.72 -14.59
CA PRO A 140 -7.40 -2.25 -15.91
C PRO A 140 -6.48 -1.15 -16.47
N PHE A 141 -5.35 -0.87 -15.84
CA PHE A 141 -4.50 0.27 -16.17
C PHE A 141 -3.44 -0.12 -17.20
N HIS A 142 -3.20 0.76 -18.17
CA HIS A 142 -2.14 0.61 -19.17
C HIS A 142 -0.90 1.43 -18.84
N ARG A 143 -1.07 2.61 -18.21
CA ARG A 143 0.03 3.49 -17.80
C ARG A 143 -0.02 3.73 -16.31
N VAL A 144 0.91 3.14 -15.58
CA VAL A 144 1.03 3.25 -14.13
C VAL A 144 2.40 3.78 -13.77
N GLU A 145 2.43 4.76 -12.87
CA GLU A 145 3.67 5.27 -12.30
C GLU A 145 3.96 4.63 -10.94
N TYR A 146 5.24 4.49 -10.62
CA TYR A 146 5.70 3.96 -9.34
C TYR A 146 6.63 4.99 -8.69
N PRO A 147 6.09 6.02 -8.02
CA PRO A 147 6.92 7.15 -7.64
C PRO A 147 7.97 6.75 -6.59
N GLY A 148 9.16 7.32 -6.74
CA GLY A 148 10.34 6.96 -5.94
C GLY A 148 10.95 5.59 -6.28
N ARG A 149 10.52 4.93 -7.37
CA ARG A 149 11.03 3.63 -7.83
C ARG A 149 11.53 3.64 -9.28
N GLU A 150 11.42 4.76 -9.97
CA GLU A 150 11.97 4.94 -11.31
C GLU A 150 13.38 5.55 -11.20
N ALA A 151 14.30 5.04 -12.00
CA ALA A 151 15.70 5.50 -12.09
C ALA A 151 15.84 6.60 -13.15
#